data_AF-A0A9X8N762-F1
#
_entry.id   AF-A0A9X8N762-F1
#
_cell.length_a   1.000
_cell.length_b   1.000
_cell.length_c   1.000
_cell.angle_alpha   90.00
_cell.angle_beta   90.00
_cell.angle_gamma   90.00
#
_symmetry.space_group_name_H-M   'P 1'
#
loop_
_entity.id
_entity.type
_entity.pdbx_description
1 polymer ?
#
loop_
_entity_poly.entity_id
_entity_poly.type
_entity_poly.pdbx_seq_one_letter_code
_entity_poly.pdbx_strand_id
1 'polypeptide(L)'
;MKWGTGISAAIAAVMLAGGTAAATPVRMDSATVTNRAANHPSYSTVHWVDTHDSNRYLAMLQQLRTAVGHSFRNNVQETTHDRNQLVALNVTRDLGEGGDGRQHQVESVTIYFNASNMYFLGWSSDDTGRLYQLNGTNLGRRLAWSGEHQPITLPFGESYTALQRAAGWESRGAMEITANSIDSSVQTLHDGVNLNNRNGVRDTARAVLRMVTITSEAVRFNPIGTGVANAFLTGTPYRLTPLQQELETNWGRLSDFVHDVSQHAHAAPVQIGPASRNGNDTQAVRIETFEQAAKYTGLIIYQAHVNSHDGL
;
A
#
# COMPACT_ATOMS: atom_id res chain seq x y z
N MET A 1 51.22 5.30 -15.42
CA MET A 1 51.15 3.82 -15.46
C MET A 1 50.87 3.35 -14.04
N LYS A 2 49.64 2.98 -13.66
CA LYS A 2 48.92 1.70 -13.88
C LYS A 2 49.31 0.64 -12.82
N TRP A 3 48.27 0.18 -12.10
CA TRP A 3 48.12 -1.00 -11.22
C TRP A 3 48.70 -0.90 -9.79
N GLY A 4 48.04 -1.34 -8.71
CA GLY A 4 46.79 -2.10 -8.55
C GLY A 4 46.98 -3.24 -7.55
N THR A 5 45.94 -3.53 -6.75
CA THR A 5 45.71 -4.73 -5.88
C THR A 5 46.63 -4.89 -4.67
N GLY A 6 46.22 -5.39 -3.51
CA GLY A 6 44.97 -6.00 -3.04
C GLY A 6 45.31 -6.67 -1.70
N ILE A 7 44.50 -6.48 -0.66
CA ILE A 7 44.67 -7.20 0.62
C ILE A 7 43.41 -8.01 0.87
N SER A 8 43.55 -9.32 0.78
CA SER A 8 42.69 -10.30 1.45
C SER A 8 43.49 -10.87 2.62
N ALA A 9 42.93 -10.85 3.82
CA ALA A 9 43.26 -11.83 4.86
C ALA A 9 42.12 -11.91 5.89
N ALA A 10 41.71 -13.15 6.11
CA ALA A 10 40.69 -13.65 7.02
C ALA A 10 40.77 -13.09 8.46
N ILE A 11 39.61 -12.94 9.09
CA ILE A 11 39.48 -12.93 10.55
C ILE A 11 38.64 -14.14 10.97
N ALA A 12 39.22 -14.88 11.90
CA ALA A 12 38.84 -16.18 12.39
C ALA A 12 37.55 -16.18 13.22
N ALA A 13 36.88 -17.33 13.18
CA ALA A 13 35.79 -17.69 14.07
C ALA A 13 36.26 -17.79 15.52
N VAL A 14 35.52 -17.17 16.44
CA VAL A 14 35.50 -17.53 17.86
C VAL A 14 34.10 -18.07 18.16
N MET A 15 34.02 -19.39 18.32
CA MET A 15 32.90 -20.03 18.99
C MET A 15 33.09 -19.88 20.50
N LEU A 16 32.11 -19.30 21.18
CA LEU A 16 31.88 -19.53 22.60
C LEU A 16 30.41 -19.90 22.76
N ALA A 17 30.20 -21.16 23.11
CA ALA A 17 28.92 -21.77 23.40
C ALA A 17 28.34 -21.22 24.72
N GLY A 18 27.05 -20.92 24.72
CA GLY A 18 26.30 -20.61 25.93
C GLY A 18 24.84 -20.29 25.64
N GLY A 19 23.95 -21.22 25.94
CA GLY A 19 22.50 -20.97 26.07
C GLY A 19 21.69 -21.02 24.77
N THR A 20 21.30 -22.23 24.35
CA THR A 20 20.31 -22.44 23.30
C THR A 20 18.91 -22.04 23.78
N ALA A 21 18.54 -20.77 23.62
CA ALA A 21 17.16 -20.43 23.32
C ALA A 21 17.03 -20.50 21.80
N ALA A 22 16.44 -21.58 21.31
CA ALA A 22 16.12 -21.71 19.90
C ALA A 22 15.19 -20.55 19.53
N ALA A 23 15.74 -19.55 18.83
CA ALA A 23 14.92 -18.57 18.15
C ALA A 23 14.07 -19.35 17.15
N THR A 24 12.79 -19.51 17.48
CA THR A 24 11.80 -20.08 16.57
C THR A 24 11.91 -19.29 15.27
N PRO A 25 12.23 -19.92 14.13
CA PRO A 25 12.23 -19.19 12.88
C PRO A 25 10.83 -18.63 12.67
N VAL A 26 10.71 -17.30 12.65
CA VAL A 26 9.46 -16.63 12.26
C VAL A 26 9.18 -17.09 10.85
N ARG A 27 8.17 -17.95 10.73
CA ARG A 27 7.66 -18.50 9.49
C ARG A 27 7.38 -17.31 8.56
N MET A 28 8.07 -17.26 7.41
CA MET A 28 7.64 -16.40 6.31
C MET A 28 6.30 -16.97 5.85
N ASP A 29 5.21 -16.47 6.41
CA ASP A 29 3.89 -16.88 5.97
C ASP A 29 3.72 -16.43 4.52
N SER A 30 3.71 -17.46 3.67
CA SER A 30 3.29 -17.37 2.29
C SER A 30 1.90 -16.75 2.29
N ALA A 31 1.58 -15.90 1.30
CA ALA A 31 0.22 -15.41 1.11
C ALA A 31 -0.73 -16.63 1.11
N THR A 32 -1.43 -16.82 2.22
CA THR A 32 -2.34 -17.94 2.35
C THR A 32 -3.66 -17.42 1.81
N VAL A 33 -4.03 -17.89 0.62
CA VAL A 33 -5.38 -17.67 0.11
C VAL A 33 -6.33 -18.52 0.96
N THR A 34 -6.73 -17.98 2.11
CA THR A 34 -7.78 -18.59 2.94
C THR A 34 -9.13 -18.19 2.37
N ASN A 35 -9.80 -19.13 1.69
CA ASN A 35 -11.21 -19.02 1.34
C ASN A 35 -12.04 -19.07 2.63
N ARG A 36 -12.54 -17.93 3.11
CA ARG A 36 -13.44 -17.88 4.27
C ARG A 36 -14.88 -18.17 3.81
N ALA A 37 -15.31 -19.42 4.02
CA ALA A 37 -16.69 -19.97 3.97
C ALA A 37 -17.53 -19.79 2.68
N ALA A 38 -18.31 -20.81 2.36
CA ALA A 38 -18.93 -21.13 1.06
C ALA A 38 -19.98 -20.14 0.49
N ASN A 39 -20.17 -18.95 1.08
CA ASN A 39 -21.16 -17.95 0.64
C ASN A 39 -20.60 -16.53 0.47
N HIS A 40 -19.30 -16.31 0.65
CA HIS A 40 -18.66 -15.03 0.37
C HIS A 40 -17.95 -15.06 -0.99
N PRO A 41 -17.92 -13.95 -1.75
CA PRO A 41 -17.08 -13.87 -2.94
C PRO A 41 -15.63 -14.17 -2.54
N SER A 42 -15.00 -15.15 -3.19
CA SER A 42 -13.59 -15.48 -2.94
C SER A 42 -12.73 -14.27 -3.29
N TYR A 43 -12.04 -13.71 -2.30
CA TYR A 43 -11.00 -12.70 -2.48
C TYR A 43 -9.68 -13.18 -1.89
N SER A 44 -8.58 -12.77 -2.53
CA SER A 44 -7.23 -13.02 -2.00
C SER A 44 -7.04 -12.22 -0.71
N THR A 45 -6.38 -12.82 0.28
CA THR A 45 -6.00 -12.15 1.53
C THR A 45 -4.49 -12.13 1.67
N VAL A 46 -3.93 -10.96 1.93
CA VAL A 46 -2.53 -10.76 2.31
C VAL A 46 -2.49 -10.51 3.81
N HIS A 47 -1.54 -11.12 4.51
CA HIS A 47 -1.35 -10.95 5.94
C HIS A 47 -0.08 -10.15 6.19
N TRP A 48 -0.18 -9.11 7.01
CA TRP A 48 0.94 -8.28 7.40
C TRP A 48 0.94 -8.08 8.91
N VAL A 49 2.00 -8.58 9.56
CA VAL A 49 2.30 -8.24 10.94
C VAL A 49 3.15 -6.97 10.93
N ASP A 50 2.58 -5.88 11.41
CA ASP A 50 3.27 -4.60 11.50
C ASP A 50 4.35 -4.68 12.58
N THR A 51 5.56 -4.89 12.12
CA THR A 51 6.78 -4.96 12.93
C THR A 51 7.66 -3.74 12.66
N HIS A 52 7.19 -2.79 11.85
CA HIS A 52 7.98 -1.68 11.33
C HIS A 52 9.32 -2.13 10.71
N ASP A 53 9.38 -3.35 10.17
CA ASP A 53 10.56 -3.86 9.47
C ASP A 53 10.48 -3.50 7.98
N SER A 54 11.53 -2.85 7.49
CA SER A 54 11.64 -2.37 6.11
C SER A 54 11.45 -3.49 5.08
N ASN A 55 12.06 -4.66 5.32
CA ASN A 55 12.01 -5.78 4.37
C ASN A 55 10.63 -6.45 4.37
N ARG A 56 10.03 -6.65 5.55
CA ARG A 56 8.67 -7.21 5.69
C ARG A 56 7.63 -6.30 5.05
N TYR A 57 7.78 -4.98 5.20
CA TYR A 57 6.91 -4.02 4.53
C TYR A 57 7.01 -4.09 3.00
N LEU A 58 8.23 -4.11 2.44
CA LEU A 58 8.42 -4.26 0.99
C LEU A 58 7.89 -5.62 0.48
N ALA A 59 8.05 -6.69 1.27
CA ALA A 59 7.49 -8.00 0.95
C ALA A 59 5.95 -7.98 0.94
N MET A 60 5.32 -7.31 1.90
CA MET A 60 3.87 -7.09 1.91
C MET A 60 3.40 -6.35 0.66
N LEU A 61 4.09 -5.28 0.24
CA LEU A 61 3.74 -4.57 -1.00
C LEU A 61 3.81 -5.49 -2.21
N GLN A 62 4.84 -6.35 -2.29
CA GLN A 62 4.98 -7.30 -3.38
C GLN A 62 3.88 -8.37 -3.37
N GLN A 63 3.47 -8.84 -2.18
CA GLN A 63 2.34 -9.76 -2.03
C GLN A 63 1.02 -9.11 -2.46
N LEU A 64 0.77 -7.84 -2.09
CA LEU A 64 -0.41 -7.10 -2.53
C LEU A 64 -0.44 -6.95 -4.05
N ARG A 65 0.67 -6.56 -4.68
CA ARG A 65 0.76 -6.49 -6.16
C ARG A 65 0.34 -7.82 -6.78
N THR A 66 0.95 -8.91 -6.30
CA THR A 66 0.69 -10.27 -6.82
C THR A 66 -0.75 -10.71 -6.59
N ALA A 67 -1.39 -10.25 -5.51
CA ALA A 67 -2.77 -10.59 -5.20
C ALA A 67 -3.80 -9.83 -6.05
N VAL A 68 -3.45 -8.65 -6.59
CA VAL A 68 -4.36 -7.82 -7.40
C VAL A 68 -4.15 -7.90 -8.89
N GLY A 69 -3.10 -8.59 -9.32
CA GLY A 69 -2.61 -8.48 -10.67
C GLY A 69 -1.71 -9.62 -11.10
N HIS A 70 -1.00 -9.39 -12.19
CA HIS A 70 -0.09 -10.34 -12.78
C HIS A 70 1.17 -9.62 -13.28
N SER A 71 2.21 -10.38 -13.59
CA SER A 71 3.46 -9.81 -14.10
C SER A 71 3.23 -9.23 -15.49
N PHE A 72 3.70 -7.99 -15.72
CA PHE A 72 3.69 -7.34 -17.01
C PHE A 72 5.09 -7.36 -17.65
N ARG A 73 6.03 -6.57 -17.11
CA ARG A 73 7.42 -6.49 -17.61
C ARG A 73 8.37 -5.90 -16.56
N ASN A 74 9.61 -6.39 -16.47
CA ASN A 74 10.68 -5.95 -15.54
C ASN A 74 10.19 -5.60 -14.12
N ASN A 75 9.49 -6.53 -13.48
CA ASN A 75 8.93 -6.38 -12.12
C ASN A 75 7.81 -5.36 -11.96
N VAL A 76 7.35 -4.73 -13.05
CA VAL A 76 6.06 -4.01 -13.06
C VAL A 76 4.95 -5.05 -13.19
N GLN A 77 3.93 -4.93 -12.34
CA GLN A 77 2.72 -5.72 -12.42
C GLN A 77 1.57 -4.92 -13.02
N GLU A 78 0.56 -5.60 -13.51
CA GLU A 78 -0.67 -5.01 -14.03
C GLU A 78 -1.87 -5.53 -13.24
N THR A 79 -2.81 -4.66 -12.89
CA THR A 79 -4.03 -5.04 -12.16
C THR A 79 -4.88 -6.05 -12.93
N THR A 80 -5.84 -6.67 -12.24
CA THR A 80 -6.90 -7.46 -12.87
C THR A 80 -7.85 -6.56 -13.68
N HIS A 81 -8.45 -7.12 -14.73
CA HIS A 81 -9.52 -6.45 -15.48
C HIS A 81 -10.87 -6.50 -14.75
N ASP A 82 -11.04 -7.38 -13.77
CA ASP A 82 -12.31 -7.55 -13.06
C ASP A 82 -12.51 -6.45 -12.01
N ARG A 83 -13.40 -5.50 -12.33
CA ARG A 83 -13.74 -4.37 -11.47
C ARG A 83 -14.48 -4.76 -10.19
N ASN A 84 -15.03 -5.96 -10.13
CA ASN A 84 -15.73 -6.46 -8.95
C ASN A 84 -14.79 -7.19 -8.00
N GLN A 85 -13.65 -7.68 -8.49
CA GLN A 85 -12.68 -8.42 -7.69
C GLN A 85 -12.13 -7.56 -6.54
N LEU A 86 -12.08 -8.17 -5.37
CA LEU A 86 -11.55 -7.58 -4.14
C LEU A 86 -10.23 -8.25 -3.76
N VAL A 87 -9.41 -7.52 -3.03
CA VAL A 87 -8.32 -8.09 -2.23
C VAL A 87 -8.45 -7.56 -0.81
N ALA A 88 -8.09 -8.39 0.17
CA ALA A 88 -8.03 -8.00 1.56
C ALA A 88 -6.58 -7.94 2.05
N LEU A 89 -6.29 -6.97 2.91
CA LEU A 89 -5.06 -6.90 3.70
C LEU A 89 -5.44 -7.02 5.18
N ASN A 90 -5.09 -8.13 5.80
CA ASN A 90 -5.15 -8.26 7.25
C ASN A 90 -3.89 -7.64 7.85
N VAL A 91 -4.07 -6.53 8.55
CA VAL A 91 -3.00 -5.81 9.26
C VAL A 91 -3.12 -6.16 10.73
N THR A 92 -2.03 -6.66 11.29
CA THR A 92 -1.97 -7.12 12.66
C THR A 92 -0.86 -6.40 13.38
N ARG A 93 -1.20 -5.71 14.46
CA ARG A 93 -0.25 -5.05 15.35
C ARG A 93 -0.05 -5.91 16.60
N ASP A 94 1.20 -6.27 16.84
CA ASP A 94 1.61 -7.05 18.00
C ASP A 94 2.00 -6.09 19.15
N LEU A 95 1.21 -6.09 20.22
CA LEU A 95 1.47 -5.24 21.39
C LEU A 95 2.35 -5.93 22.44
N GLY A 96 2.76 -7.18 22.17
CA GLY A 96 3.52 -8.03 23.09
C GLY A 96 2.68 -8.62 24.22
N GLU A 97 3.37 -9.27 25.16
CA GLU A 97 2.76 -9.77 26.40
C GLU A 97 2.45 -8.60 27.33
N GLY A 98 1.20 -8.51 27.79
CA GLY A 98 0.84 -7.60 28.87
C GLY A 98 1.71 -7.90 30.09
N GLY A 99 2.35 -6.87 30.68
CA GLY A 99 3.35 -7.01 31.75
C GLY A 99 2.88 -7.68 33.05
N ASP A 100 1.67 -8.23 33.08
CA ASP A 100 1.04 -8.97 34.17
C ASP A 100 0.70 -10.42 33.81
N GLY A 101 1.25 -10.97 32.73
CA GLY A 101 1.00 -12.35 32.30
C GLY A 101 -0.37 -12.55 31.64
N ARG A 102 -1.02 -11.47 31.19
CA ARG A 102 -2.23 -11.52 30.36
C ARG A 102 -1.92 -11.99 28.94
N GLN A 103 -2.97 -12.50 28.28
CA GLN A 103 -2.93 -12.93 26.88
C GLN A 103 -2.23 -11.90 25.99
N HIS A 104 -1.40 -12.41 25.08
CA HIS A 104 -0.76 -11.66 24.01
C HIS A 104 -1.79 -10.76 23.32
N GLN A 105 -1.62 -9.44 23.41
CA GLN A 105 -2.58 -8.49 22.86
C GLN A 105 -2.27 -8.22 21.41
N VAL A 106 -3.27 -8.45 20.57
CA VAL A 106 -3.15 -8.33 19.13
C VAL A 106 -4.31 -7.46 18.64
N GLU A 107 -3.99 -6.33 18.02
CA GLU A 107 -4.97 -5.51 17.33
C GLU A 107 -4.97 -5.91 15.85
N SER A 108 -6.13 -6.24 15.28
CA SER A 108 -6.24 -6.62 13.87
C SER A 108 -7.35 -5.89 13.15
N VAL A 109 -7.04 -5.44 11.93
CA VAL A 109 -8.00 -4.87 10.98
C VAL A 109 -7.84 -5.53 9.63
N THR A 110 -8.94 -5.70 8.91
CA THR A 110 -8.91 -6.17 7.52
C THR A 110 -9.33 -5.05 6.60
N ILE A 111 -8.40 -4.56 5.78
CA ILE A 111 -8.61 -3.51 4.80
C ILE A 111 -8.99 -4.13 3.46
N TYR A 112 -9.98 -3.56 2.78
CA TYR A 112 -10.45 -4.06 1.49
C TYR A 112 -10.12 -3.09 0.37
N PHE A 113 -9.55 -3.61 -0.71
CA PHE A 113 -9.26 -2.87 -1.93
C PHE A 113 -10.00 -3.45 -3.12
N ASN A 114 -10.32 -2.58 -4.08
CA ASN A 114 -10.70 -3.05 -5.41
C ASN A 114 -9.44 -3.48 -6.17
N ALA A 115 -9.39 -4.74 -6.61
CA ALA A 115 -8.21 -5.29 -7.26
C ALA A 115 -7.92 -4.63 -8.62
N SER A 116 -8.93 -4.11 -9.33
CA SER A 116 -8.72 -3.53 -10.66
C SER A 116 -8.01 -2.17 -10.63
N ASN A 117 -8.03 -1.47 -9.49
CA ASN A 117 -7.48 -0.11 -9.38
C ASN A 117 -6.80 0.18 -8.02
N MET A 118 -6.69 -0.79 -7.11
CA MET A 118 -6.17 -0.63 -5.74
C MET A 118 -6.87 0.45 -4.91
N TYR A 119 -8.12 0.81 -5.20
CA TYR A 119 -8.85 1.80 -4.40
C TYR A 119 -9.23 1.20 -3.05
N PHE A 120 -8.91 1.92 -1.97
CA PHE A 120 -9.31 1.58 -0.61
C PHE A 120 -10.82 1.77 -0.49
N LEU A 121 -11.54 0.72 -0.08
CA LEU A 121 -13.00 0.73 -0.04
C LEU A 121 -13.56 0.89 1.38
N GLY A 122 -12.79 0.45 2.37
CA GLY A 122 -13.21 0.32 3.76
C GLY A 122 -12.38 -0.73 4.50
N TRP A 123 -12.76 -1.00 5.75
CA TRP A 123 -12.12 -2.01 6.59
C TRP A 123 -13.13 -2.69 7.52
N SER A 124 -12.82 -3.88 8.01
CA SER A 124 -13.48 -4.48 9.16
C SER A 124 -12.54 -4.49 10.36
N SER A 125 -13.11 -4.31 11.56
CA SER A 125 -12.39 -4.37 12.83
C SER A 125 -12.85 -5.60 13.61
N ASP A 126 -11.89 -6.37 14.12
CA ASP A 126 -12.17 -7.58 14.89
C ASP A 126 -12.65 -7.25 16.31
N ASP A 127 -12.28 -6.09 16.87
CA ASP A 127 -12.76 -5.60 18.17
C ASP A 127 -14.24 -5.20 18.13
N THR A 128 -14.63 -4.45 17.11
CA THR A 128 -16.00 -3.95 17.00
C THR A 128 -16.94 -4.92 16.32
N GLY A 129 -16.42 -5.92 15.60
CA GLY A 129 -17.18 -6.81 14.73
C GLY A 129 -17.88 -6.09 13.56
N ARG A 130 -17.48 -4.85 13.26
CA ARG A 130 -18.14 -3.98 12.27
C ARG A 130 -17.36 -3.88 10.98
N LEU A 131 -18.11 -3.68 9.90
CA LEU A 131 -17.59 -3.21 8.62
C LEU A 131 -17.77 -1.70 8.51
N TYR A 132 -16.69 -0.98 8.20
CA TYR A 132 -16.68 0.45 7.90
C TYR A 132 -16.38 0.63 6.42
N GLN A 133 -17.20 1.43 5.73
CA GLN A 133 -17.07 1.67 4.30
C GLN A 133 -17.00 3.16 3.98
N LEU A 134 -16.17 3.52 3.00
CA LEU A 134 -16.17 4.88 2.48
C LEU A 134 -17.48 5.18 1.76
N ASN A 135 -17.87 6.46 1.74
CA ASN A 135 -19.07 6.88 1.04
C ASN A 135 -18.98 6.54 -0.45
N GLY A 136 -20.01 5.84 -0.98
CA GLY A 136 -20.10 5.49 -2.40
C GLY A 136 -19.48 4.14 -2.80
N THR A 137 -18.72 3.47 -1.93
CA THR A 137 -18.02 2.22 -2.31
C THR A 137 -18.91 0.99 -2.26
N ASN A 138 -20.00 1.04 -1.48
CA ASN A 138 -20.94 -0.06 -1.27
C ASN A 138 -20.25 -1.38 -0.87
N LEU A 139 -19.15 -1.30 -0.11
CA LEU A 139 -18.33 -2.43 0.27
C LEU A 139 -19.14 -3.56 0.94
N GLY A 140 -20.08 -3.22 1.82
CA GLY A 140 -20.94 -4.22 2.47
C GLY A 140 -21.74 -5.05 1.49
N ARG A 141 -22.25 -4.43 0.40
CA ARG A 141 -22.93 -5.15 -0.67
C ARG A 141 -21.94 -6.02 -1.46
N ARG A 142 -20.75 -5.49 -1.77
CA ARG A 142 -19.71 -6.23 -2.53
C ARG A 142 -19.24 -7.48 -1.80
N LEU A 143 -19.16 -7.43 -0.47
CA LEU A 143 -18.77 -8.57 0.37
C LEU A 143 -19.93 -9.54 0.67
N ALA A 144 -21.15 -9.21 0.25
CA ALA A 144 -22.37 -9.85 0.76
C ALA A 144 -22.35 -9.92 2.29
N TRP A 145 -22.03 -8.78 2.94
CA TRP A 145 -21.74 -8.72 4.37
C TRP A 145 -22.89 -9.28 5.20
N SER A 146 -22.58 -10.30 5.99
CA SER A 146 -23.50 -11.00 6.88
C SER A 146 -23.05 -10.94 8.34
N GLY A 147 -22.17 -9.99 8.68
CA GLY A 147 -21.73 -9.80 10.06
C GLY A 147 -22.87 -9.33 10.96
N GLU A 148 -22.67 -9.45 12.27
CA GLU A 148 -23.67 -9.12 13.30
C GLU A 148 -24.20 -7.69 13.17
N HIS A 149 -23.34 -6.77 12.72
CA HIS A 149 -23.66 -5.36 12.59
C HIS A 149 -23.75 -4.93 11.13
N GLN A 150 -24.71 -4.05 10.86
CA GLN A 150 -24.81 -3.37 9.57
C GLN A 150 -23.56 -2.53 9.30
N PRO A 151 -23.10 -2.46 8.03
CA PRO A 151 -21.96 -1.63 7.67
C PRO A 151 -22.17 -0.16 8.04
N ILE A 152 -21.14 0.46 8.63
CA ILE A 152 -21.10 1.90 8.92
C ILE A 152 -20.54 2.62 7.71
N THR A 153 -21.31 3.57 7.18
CA THR A 153 -20.85 4.41 6.06
C THR A 153 -20.25 5.71 6.59
N LEU A 154 -18.99 5.97 6.22
CA LEU A 154 -18.29 7.20 6.60
C LEU A 154 -18.86 8.42 5.87
N PRO A 155 -18.73 9.63 6.44
CA PRO A 155 -19.23 10.87 5.84
C PRO A 155 -18.31 11.41 4.72
N PHE A 156 -17.30 10.65 4.31
CA PHE A 156 -16.34 11.02 3.27
C PHE A 156 -16.10 9.84 2.31
N GLY A 157 -15.84 10.17 1.05
CA GLY A 157 -15.54 9.20 -0.01
C GLY A 157 -14.03 8.95 -0.17
N GLU A 158 -13.69 8.20 -1.22
CA GLU A 158 -12.32 7.73 -1.51
C GLU A 158 -11.38 8.77 -2.14
N SER A 159 -11.91 9.89 -2.65
CA SER A 159 -11.05 10.90 -3.30
C SER A 159 -10.13 11.58 -2.29
N TYR A 160 -8.88 11.86 -2.69
CA TYR A 160 -7.95 12.57 -1.82
C TYR A 160 -8.49 13.92 -1.34
N THR A 161 -9.22 14.65 -2.20
CA THR A 161 -9.84 15.92 -1.80
C THR A 161 -10.87 15.74 -0.68
N ALA A 162 -11.65 14.66 -0.69
CA ALA A 162 -12.60 14.35 0.38
C ALA A 162 -11.85 13.92 1.65
N LEU A 163 -10.87 13.02 1.53
CA LEU A 163 -10.07 12.52 2.66
C LEU A 163 -9.26 13.63 3.33
N GLN A 164 -8.56 14.48 2.58
CA GLN A 164 -7.78 15.61 3.10
C GLN A 164 -8.66 16.60 3.86
N ARG A 165 -9.84 16.92 3.30
CA ARG A 165 -10.80 17.81 3.94
C ARG A 165 -11.31 17.21 5.25
N ALA A 166 -11.67 15.92 5.24
CA ALA A 166 -12.11 15.22 6.45
C ALA A 166 -10.98 15.10 7.50
N ALA A 167 -9.74 14.90 7.06
CA ALA A 167 -8.55 14.85 7.90
C ALA A 167 -8.13 16.22 8.46
N GLY A 168 -8.69 17.32 7.93
CA GLY A 168 -8.30 18.68 8.28
C GLY A 168 -6.86 19.01 7.90
N TRP A 169 -6.39 18.48 6.76
CA TRP A 169 -5.06 18.76 6.22
C TRP A 169 -5.14 19.63 4.97
N GLU A 170 -4.29 20.66 4.93
CA GLU A 170 -4.17 21.57 3.77
C GLU A 170 -3.52 20.86 2.57
N SER A 171 -2.59 19.94 2.82
CA SER A 171 -1.89 19.16 1.80
C SER A 171 -1.52 17.76 2.33
N ARG A 172 -1.45 16.77 1.44
CA ARG A 172 -0.93 15.42 1.77
C ARG A 172 0.56 15.44 2.08
N GLY A 173 1.30 16.42 1.56
CA GLY A 173 2.73 16.62 1.91
C GLY A 173 2.97 17.01 3.37
N ALA A 174 1.94 17.49 4.08
CA ALA A 174 2.03 17.77 5.52
C ALA A 174 1.86 16.52 6.40
N MET A 175 1.43 15.40 5.81
CA MET A 175 1.27 14.14 6.53
C MET A 175 2.63 13.49 6.76
N GLU A 176 2.96 13.29 8.04
CA GLU A 176 4.09 12.48 8.44
C GLU A 176 3.70 11.01 8.58
N ILE A 177 4.58 10.16 8.06
CA ILE A 177 4.56 8.71 8.19
C ILE A 177 5.77 8.29 9.00
N THR A 178 5.49 7.82 10.21
CA THR A 178 6.42 7.20 11.17
C THR A 178 5.84 5.88 11.64
N ALA A 179 6.65 5.01 12.26
CA ALA A 179 6.18 3.80 12.93
C ALA A 179 4.98 4.09 13.87
N ASN A 180 5.16 5.00 14.82
CA ASN A 180 4.10 5.40 15.75
C ASN A 180 2.82 5.91 15.05
N SER A 181 2.94 6.60 13.92
CA SER A 181 1.77 7.09 13.19
C SER A 181 0.99 5.98 12.51
N ILE A 182 1.65 4.89 12.12
CA ILE A 182 1.02 3.72 11.51
C ILE A 182 0.36 2.89 12.60
N ASP A 183 1.07 2.60 13.69
CA ASP A 183 0.52 2.03 14.92
C ASP A 183 -0.77 2.73 15.35
N SER A 184 -0.72 4.06 15.49
CA SER A 184 -1.87 4.87 15.88
C SER A 184 -3.00 4.80 14.84
N SER A 185 -2.67 4.62 13.56
CA SER A 185 -3.67 4.48 12.50
C SER A 185 -4.34 3.11 12.57
N VAL A 186 -3.58 2.04 12.78
CA VAL A 186 -4.13 0.68 12.99
C VAL A 186 -5.03 0.67 14.21
N GLN A 187 -4.58 1.22 15.33
CA GLN A 187 -5.39 1.35 16.55
C GLN A 187 -6.68 2.16 16.30
N THR A 188 -6.59 3.30 15.61
CA THR A 188 -7.78 4.12 15.28
C THR A 188 -8.80 3.34 14.43
N LEU A 189 -8.33 2.53 13.47
CA LEU A 189 -9.20 1.69 12.66
C LEU A 189 -9.75 0.51 13.45
N HIS A 190 -8.96 -0.05 14.37
CA HIS A 190 -9.30 -1.14 15.25
C HIS A 190 -10.43 -0.75 16.22
N ASP A 191 -10.27 0.36 16.94
CA ASP A 191 -11.27 0.89 17.89
C ASP A 191 -12.57 1.34 17.18
N GLY A 192 -12.48 1.58 15.88
CA GLY A 192 -13.58 2.02 15.04
C GLY A 192 -13.95 3.49 15.25
N VAL A 193 -15.01 3.92 14.56
CA VAL A 193 -15.44 5.33 14.59
C VAL A 193 -16.82 5.50 15.23
N ASN A 194 -16.91 6.51 16.10
CA ASN A 194 -18.19 7.09 16.52
C ASN A 194 -18.51 8.30 15.63
N LEU A 195 -19.50 8.17 14.75
CA LEU A 195 -19.87 9.21 13.78
C LEU A 195 -20.39 10.51 14.43
N ASN A 196 -20.83 10.46 15.69
CA ASN A 196 -21.25 11.66 16.43
C ASN A 196 -20.07 12.48 16.97
N ASN A 197 -18.86 11.91 16.96
CA ASN A 197 -17.64 12.58 17.41
C ASN A 197 -16.86 13.12 16.20
N ARG A 198 -16.92 14.44 15.97
CA ARG A 198 -16.20 15.10 14.87
C ARG A 198 -14.69 14.88 14.92
N ASN A 199 -14.09 14.84 16.11
CA ASN A 199 -12.65 14.56 16.25
C ASN A 199 -12.35 13.12 15.84
N GLY A 200 -13.17 12.16 16.27
CA GLY A 200 -13.04 10.74 15.88
C GLY A 200 -13.16 10.54 14.37
N VAL A 201 -14.11 11.22 13.71
CA VAL A 201 -14.23 11.18 12.24
C VAL A 201 -12.98 11.74 11.55
N ARG A 202 -12.42 12.85 12.05
CA ARG A 202 -11.19 13.44 11.51
C ARG A 202 -9.99 12.52 11.70
N ASP A 203 -9.85 11.93 12.88
CA ASP A 203 -8.73 11.05 13.20
C ASP A 203 -8.82 9.74 12.39
N THR A 204 -10.04 9.23 12.17
CA THR A 204 -10.31 8.14 11.22
C THR A 204 -9.90 8.51 9.79
N ALA A 205 -10.24 9.71 9.31
CA ALA A 205 -9.84 10.15 7.98
C ALA A 205 -8.31 10.26 7.82
N ARG A 206 -7.60 10.69 8.87
CA ARG A 206 -6.13 10.70 8.92
C ARG A 206 -5.54 9.29 8.90
N ALA A 207 -6.13 8.37 9.65
CA ALA A 207 -5.73 6.96 9.67
C ALA A 207 -5.93 6.32 8.28
N VAL A 208 -7.11 6.48 7.67
CA VAL A 208 -7.40 6.00 6.31
C VAL A 208 -6.40 6.59 5.31
N LEU A 209 -6.14 7.90 5.36
CA LEU A 209 -5.23 8.53 4.40
C LEU A 209 -3.78 8.02 4.55
N ARG A 210 -3.30 7.77 5.77
CA ARG A 210 -2.01 7.10 6.00
C ARG A 210 -2.02 5.68 5.44
N MET A 211 -3.05 4.90 5.73
CA MET A 211 -3.17 3.53 5.24
C MET A 211 -3.19 3.48 3.71
N VAL A 212 -3.93 4.37 3.05
CA VAL A 212 -3.92 4.51 1.58
C VAL A 212 -2.51 4.77 1.06
N THR A 213 -1.77 5.71 1.67
CA THR A 213 -0.41 6.03 1.22
C THR A 213 0.56 4.86 1.39
N ILE A 214 0.55 4.16 2.53
CA ILE A 214 1.47 3.04 2.77
C ILE A 214 1.03 1.73 2.09
N THR A 215 -0.18 1.67 1.52
CA THR A 215 -0.67 0.50 0.80
C THR A 215 -0.90 0.83 -0.67
N SER A 216 -2.08 1.34 -1.05
CA SER A 216 -2.47 1.68 -2.42
C SER A 216 -1.40 2.48 -3.16
N GLU A 217 -0.84 3.53 -2.57
CA GLU A 217 0.16 4.36 -3.28
C GLU A 217 1.54 3.71 -3.33
N ALA A 218 1.95 3.06 -2.24
CA ALA A 218 3.21 2.34 -2.19
C ALA A 218 3.25 1.13 -3.14
N VAL A 219 2.12 0.44 -3.37
CA VAL A 219 2.06 -0.64 -4.37
C VAL A 219 2.12 -0.09 -5.78
N ARG A 220 1.47 1.05 -6.07
CA ARG A 220 1.51 1.70 -7.39
C ARG A 220 2.87 2.29 -7.70
N PHE A 221 3.51 2.94 -6.72
CA PHE A 221 4.69 3.76 -6.91
C PHE A 221 5.86 3.35 -6.02
N ASN A 222 6.94 2.88 -6.67
CA ASN A 222 8.15 2.44 -5.99
C ASN A 222 8.78 3.52 -5.09
N PRO A 223 8.84 4.82 -5.48
CA PRO A 223 9.41 5.85 -4.62
C PRO A 223 8.66 6.05 -3.30
N ILE A 224 7.33 5.81 -3.28
CA ILE A 224 6.52 5.92 -2.06
C ILE A 224 6.78 4.71 -1.17
N GLY A 225 6.75 3.49 -1.73
CA GLY A 225 7.12 2.28 -1.02
C GLY A 225 8.51 2.34 -0.40
N THR A 226 9.53 2.73 -1.18
CA THR A 226 10.89 2.90 -0.68
C THR A 226 11.00 4.02 0.37
N GLY A 227 10.25 5.11 0.21
CA GLY A 227 10.21 6.20 1.19
C GLY A 227 9.73 5.75 2.57
N VAL A 228 8.63 5.01 2.61
CA VAL A 228 8.09 4.42 3.86
C VAL A 228 9.04 3.37 4.44
N ALA A 229 9.57 2.48 3.59
CA ALA A 229 10.53 1.47 3.99
C ALA A 229 11.81 2.08 4.62
N ASN A 230 12.26 3.24 4.12
CA ASN A 230 13.38 3.99 4.67
C ASN A 230 13.03 4.66 6.01
N ALA A 231 11.79 5.09 6.21
CA ALA A 231 11.34 5.61 7.50
C ALA A 231 11.38 4.54 8.58
N PHE A 232 11.00 3.31 8.24
CA PHE A 232 11.17 2.14 9.11
C PHE A 232 12.63 1.82 9.41
N LEU A 233 13.48 1.87 8.39
CA LEU A 233 14.90 1.56 8.56
C LEU A 233 15.65 2.59 9.41
N THR A 234 15.34 3.88 9.24
CA THR A 234 16.13 4.97 9.83
C THR A 234 15.44 5.67 11.00
N GLY A 235 14.15 5.43 11.22
CA GLY A 235 13.33 6.18 12.17
C GLY A 235 13.00 7.62 11.74
N THR A 236 13.49 8.06 10.57
CA THR A 236 13.24 9.42 10.08
C THR A 236 11.83 9.52 9.49
N PRO A 237 11.01 10.53 9.86
CA PRO A 237 9.67 10.69 9.30
C PRO A 237 9.69 10.82 7.77
N TYR A 238 8.83 10.05 7.10
CA TYR A 238 8.60 10.18 5.67
C TYR A 238 7.44 11.16 5.41
N ARG A 239 7.60 11.99 4.39
CA ARG A 239 6.58 12.91 3.87
C ARG A 239 6.56 12.82 2.34
N LEU A 240 5.37 12.90 1.76
CA LEU A 240 5.20 12.91 0.30
C LEU A 240 5.83 14.16 -0.32
N THR A 241 6.75 13.97 -1.27
CA THR A 241 7.31 15.07 -2.05
C THR A 241 6.27 15.60 -3.06
N PRO A 242 6.43 16.84 -3.59
CA PRO A 242 5.55 17.34 -4.64
C PRO A 242 5.49 16.41 -5.86
N LEU A 243 6.62 15.85 -6.29
CA LEU A 243 6.67 14.87 -7.37
C LEU A 243 5.86 13.60 -7.05
N GLN A 244 5.93 13.10 -5.81
CA GLN A 244 5.15 11.92 -5.40
C GLN A 244 3.65 12.20 -5.38
N GLN A 245 3.25 13.41 -4.96
CA GLN A 245 1.85 13.81 -5.03
C GLN A 245 1.35 13.89 -6.48
N GLU A 246 2.19 14.33 -7.41
CA GLU A 246 1.88 14.34 -8.85
C GLU A 246 1.85 12.94 -9.46
N LEU A 247 2.69 12.01 -9.00
CA LEU A 247 2.62 10.61 -9.43
C LEU A 247 1.24 10.02 -9.13
N GLU A 248 0.73 10.22 -7.91
CA GLU A 248 -0.57 9.70 -7.46
C GLU A 248 -1.75 10.21 -8.31
N THR A 249 -1.69 11.46 -8.78
CA THR A 249 -2.74 12.03 -9.65
C THR A 249 -2.59 11.64 -11.13
N ASN A 250 -1.43 11.11 -11.53
CA ASN A 250 -1.11 10.74 -12.91
C ASN A 250 -0.95 9.23 -13.13
N TRP A 251 -1.43 8.38 -12.21
CA TRP A 251 -1.27 6.93 -12.34
C TRP A 251 -1.84 6.36 -13.65
N GLY A 252 -3.02 6.83 -14.07
CA GLY A 252 -3.62 6.41 -15.34
C GLY A 252 -2.75 6.79 -16.54
N ARG A 253 -2.35 8.06 -16.63
CA ARG A 253 -1.46 8.54 -17.70
C ARG A 253 -0.13 7.79 -17.75
N LEU A 254 0.44 7.43 -16.59
CA LEU A 254 1.66 6.63 -16.54
C LEU A 254 1.42 5.18 -16.98
N SER A 255 0.28 4.60 -16.62
CA SER A 255 -0.13 3.27 -17.06
C SER A 255 -0.29 3.22 -18.59
N ASP A 256 -0.97 4.21 -19.16
CA ASP A 256 -1.16 4.34 -20.62
C ASP A 256 0.20 4.43 -21.34
N PHE A 257 1.10 5.28 -20.83
CA PHE A 257 2.45 5.39 -21.39
C PHE A 257 3.24 4.09 -21.32
N VAL A 258 3.14 3.36 -20.19
CA VAL A 258 3.83 2.07 -20.01
C VAL A 258 3.34 1.04 -21.04
N HIS A 259 2.04 1.03 -21.33
CA HIS A 259 1.47 0.20 -22.39
C HIS A 259 1.96 0.62 -23.77
N ASP A 260 1.88 1.90 -24.08
CA ASP A 260 2.28 2.45 -25.37
C ASP A 260 3.75 2.15 -25.69
N VAL A 261 4.67 2.42 -24.75
CA VAL A 261 6.11 2.21 -24.95
C VAL A 261 6.52 0.73 -24.94
N SER A 262 5.66 -0.14 -24.41
CA SER A 262 5.87 -1.59 -24.45
C SER A 262 5.41 -2.19 -25.78
N GLN A 263 4.43 -1.59 -26.44
CA GLN A 263 3.90 -2.03 -27.73
C GLN A 263 4.58 -1.33 -28.91
N HIS A 264 5.02 -0.08 -28.72
CA HIS A 264 5.57 0.78 -29.77
C HIS A 264 6.94 1.33 -29.35
N ALA A 265 7.92 1.25 -30.25
CA ALA A 265 9.27 1.76 -29.99
C ALA A 265 9.34 3.29 -29.79
N HIS A 266 8.27 4.03 -30.11
CA HIS A 266 8.24 5.50 -30.15
C HIS A 266 6.98 6.10 -29.51
N ALA A 267 6.64 5.69 -28.29
CA ALA A 267 5.61 6.36 -27.50
C ALA A 267 6.01 7.82 -27.18
N ALA A 268 5.04 8.74 -27.18
CA ALA A 268 5.29 10.13 -26.83
C ALA A 268 5.68 10.24 -25.34
N PRO A 269 6.78 10.95 -25.00
CA PRO A 269 7.21 11.09 -23.62
C PRO A 269 6.14 11.71 -22.71
N VAL A 270 6.09 11.24 -21.47
CA VAL A 270 5.22 11.80 -20.43
C VAL A 270 6.03 12.68 -19.48
N GLN A 271 5.46 13.82 -19.11
CA GLN A 271 6.03 14.71 -18.10
C GLN A 271 5.18 14.66 -16.83
N ILE A 272 5.80 14.28 -15.72
CA ILE A 272 5.19 14.21 -14.39
C ILE A 272 5.90 15.18 -13.45
N GLY A 273 5.14 15.94 -12.67
CA GLY A 273 5.67 16.86 -11.67
C GLY A 273 5.03 18.24 -11.78
N PRO A 274 5.26 19.10 -10.78
CA PRO A 274 4.60 20.39 -10.71
C PRO A 274 4.97 21.23 -11.93
N ALA A 275 3.98 21.94 -12.49
CA ALA A 275 4.22 22.88 -13.57
C ALA A 275 5.24 23.94 -13.11
N SER A 276 6.37 24.05 -13.81
CA SER A 276 7.39 25.05 -13.50
C SER A 276 6.79 26.44 -13.66
N ARG A 277 6.56 27.14 -12.55
CA ARG A 277 5.97 28.49 -12.61
C ARG A 277 6.97 29.54 -13.12
N ASN A 278 8.28 29.29 -13.04
CA ASN A 278 9.31 30.31 -13.31
C ASN A 278 10.58 29.77 -14.02
N GLY A 279 10.55 28.62 -14.70
CA GLY A 279 11.70 28.09 -15.47
C GLY A 279 12.89 27.54 -14.65
N ASN A 280 12.91 27.77 -13.33
CA ASN A 280 13.99 27.32 -12.43
C ASN A 280 13.61 26.12 -11.52
N ASP A 281 12.36 25.65 -11.56
CA ASP A 281 11.93 24.46 -10.81
C ASP A 281 12.16 23.18 -11.62
N THR A 282 13.27 22.51 -11.35
CA THR A 282 13.74 21.25 -11.93
C THR A 282 13.02 20.00 -11.38
N GLN A 283 11.76 20.12 -10.95
CA GLN A 283 11.06 19.00 -10.29
C GLN A 283 10.19 18.15 -11.22
N ALA A 284 9.92 18.59 -12.45
CA ALA A 284 9.22 17.78 -13.42
C ALA A 284 10.18 16.76 -14.06
N VAL A 285 9.79 15.49 -14.02
CA VAL A 285 10.51 14.39 -14.65
C VAL A 285 9.88 14.10 -16.01
N ARG A 286 10.71 14.07 -17.05
CA ARG A 286 10.34 13.54 -18.36
C ARG A 286 10.65 12.05 -18.40
N ILE A 287 9.66 11.25 -18.77
CA ILE A 287 9.72 9.80 -18.89
C ILE A 287 9.56 9.46 -20.37
N GLU A 288 10.61 8.87 -20.94
CA GLU A 288 10.76 8.59 -22.36
C GLU A 288 10.84 7.10 -22.66
N THR A 289 11.24 6.29 -21.67
CA THR A 289 11.39 4.85 -21.86
C THR A 289 10.65 4.05 -20.79
N PHE A 290 10.40 2.78 -21.11
CA PHE A 290 9.85 1.82 -20.17
C PHE A 290 10.72 1.72 -18.89
N GLU A 291 12.04 1.65 -19.03
CA GLU A 291 12.97 1.52 -17.90
C GLU A 291 12.93 2.74 -16.98
N GLN A 292 12.67 3.94 -17.53
CA GLN A 292 12.45 5.13 -16.72
C GLN A 292 11.12 5.04 -15.99
N ALA A 293 10.04 4.62 -16.65
CA ALA A 293 8.73 4.45 -16.02
C ALA A 293 8.77 3.41 -14.88
N ALA A 294 9.44 2.27 -15.09
CA ALA A 294 9.57 1.19 -14.11
C ALA A 294 10.32 1.60 -12.82
N LYS A 295 11.11 2.68 -12.84
CA LYS A 295 11.69 3.26 -11.61
C LYS A 295 10.62 3.90 -10.72
N TYR A 296 9.55 4.39 -11.33
CA TYR A 296 8.47 5.08 -10.63
C TYR A 296 7.30 4.15 -10.32
N THR A 297 6.96 3.21 -11.20
CA THR A 297 5.79 2.33 -11.02
C THR A 297 6.16 0.89 -10.66
N GLY A 298 5.40 0.32 -9.72
CA GLY A 298 5.41 -1.11 -9.41
C GLY A 298 4.13 -1.84 -9.83
N LEU A 299 3.04 -1.09 -10.07
CA LEU A 299 1.75 -1.61 -10.49
C LEU A 299 1.07 -0.60 -11.43
N ILE A 300 0.61 -1.05 -12.60
CA ILE A 300 -0.14 -0.25 -13.59
C ILE A 300 -1.58 -0.75 -13.71
N ILE A 301 -2.45 0.09 -14.28
CA ILE A 301 -3.84 -0.26 -14.56
C ILE A 301 -3.91 -1.19 -15.77
N TYR A 302 -4.75 -2.23 -15.68
CA TYR A 302 -5.13 -3.05 -16.82
C TYR A 302 -5.69 -2.23 -17.98
N GLN A 303 -5.10 -2.40 -19.17
CA GLN A 303 -5.70 -1.92 -20.41
C GLN A 303 -6.17 -3.10 -21.27
N ALA A 304 -7.47 -3.10 -21.61
CA ALA A 304 -7.97 -4.02 -22.62
C ALA A 304 -7.33 -3.66 -23.97
N HIS A 305 -6.51 -4.54 -24.53
CA HIS A 305 -6.04 -4.38 -25.90
C HIS A 305 -7.26 -4.38 -26.82
N VAL A 306 -7.59 -3.24 -27.42
CA VAL A 306 -8.49 -3.20 -28.57
C VAL A 306 -7.69 -3.77 -29.73
N ASN A 307 -7.78 -5.09 -29.95
CA ASN A 307 -7.36 -5.68 -31.21
C ASN A 307 -8.25 -5.09 -32.31
N SER A 308 -7.80 -4.04 -32.97
CA SER A 308 -8.45 -3.43 -34.13
C SER A 308 -8.29 -4.28 -35.39
N HIS A 309 -8.52 -5.59 -35.28
CA HIS A 309 -8.43 -6.57 -36.38
C HIS A 309 -9.66 -7.46 -36.53
N ASP A 310 -10.82 -7.02 -36.05
CA ASP A 310 -12.11 -7.53 -36.55
C ASP A 310 -12.81 -6.43 -37.35
N GLY A 311 -12.20 -6.12 -38.50
CA GLY A 311 -12.92 -5.57 -39.64
C GLY A 311 -13.52 -6.73 -40.43
N LEU A 312 -14.83 -6.93 -40.28
CA LEU A 312 -15.68 -7.55 -41.28
C LEU A 312 -16.83 -6.58 -41.59
#